data_AF-A0A349JAE3-F1
#
_entry.id   AF-A0A349JAE3-F1
#
_cell.length_a   1.000
_cell.length_b   1.000
_cell.length_c   1.000
_cell.angle_alpha   90.00
_cell.angle_beta   90.00
_cell.angle_gamma   90.00
#
_symmetry.space_group_name_H-M   'P 1'
#
loop_
_entity.id
_entity.type
_entity.pdbx_description
1 polymer ?
#
loop_
_entity_poly.entity_id
_entity_poly.type
_entity_poly.pdbx_seq_one_letter_code
_entity_poly.pdbx_strand_id
1 'polypeptide(L)'
;VEATGLATAPQNAAAALADQQQFRTEEVIGGGMKLEVWTSKGDDAPVFVKGEQVLIFARTDRPSYLRIIYHLADGRRALLCDNLFIDESKVNQVYQLPDEFVVDAPFGAETLQASAATKPFPKLPTRMEDGYPILQDGLAIANAKTRGLKKAEPTEVRQAEARVVVTTVER
;
A
#
# COMPACT_ATOMS: atom_id res chain seq x y z
N VAL A 1 1.27 26.14 29.81
CA VAL A 1 0.80 26.08 28.40
C VAL A 1 2.01 26.24 27.52
N GLU A 2 2.58 25.13 27.05
CA GLU A 2 3.44 25.12 25.86
C GLU A 2 3.14 23.81 25.12
N ALA A 3 2.23 23.91 24.15
CA ALA A 3 2.00 22.86 23.18
C ALA A 3 3.12 22.94 22.14
N THR A 4 4.14 22.10 22.27
CA THR A 4 5.13 21.86 21.21
C THR A 4 4.48 21.03 20.10
N GLY A 5 3.63 21.68 19.32
CA GLY A 5 3.15 21.18 18.03
C GLY A 5 4.25 21.31 16.99
N LEU A 6 5.22 20.40 17.01
CA LEU A 6 6.10 20.18 15.86
C LEU A 6 5.24 19.55 14.75
N ALA A 7 4.57 20.41 13.99
CA ALA A 7 4.03 20.07 12.68
C ALA A 7 5.22 19.70 11.79
N THR A 8 5.61 18.42 11.84
CA THR A 8 6.76 17.90 11.10
C THR A 8 6.29 17.64 9.69
N ALA A 9 6.18 18.71 8.89
CA ALA A 9 5.91 18.57 7.48
C ALA A 9 7.06 17.76 6.87
N PRO A 10 6.79 16.66 6.16
CA PRO A 10 7.83 15.80 5.62
C PRO A 10 8.57 16.54 4.49
N GLN A 11 9.87 16.30 4.38
CA GLN A 11 10.75 17.01 3.44
C GLN A 11 10.34 16.79 1.97
N ASN A 12 9.65 15.69 1.67
CA ASN A 12 9.17 15.31 0.34
C ASN A 12 7.68 15.67 0.09
N ALA A 13 7.09 16.62 0.83
CA ALA A 13 5.67 16.95 0.73
C ALA A 13 5.17 17.24 -0.70
N ALA A 14 5.96 17.93 -1.53
CA ALA A 14 5.58 18.23 -2.91
C ALA A 14 5.47 16.97 -3.80
N ALA A 15 6.40 16.02 -3.64
CA ALA A 15 6.36 14.75 -4.35
C ALA A 15 5.21 13.86 -3.85
N ALA A 16 5.01 13.81 -2.54
CA ALA A 16 3.88 13.09 -1.94
C ALA A 16 2.52 13.63 -2.43
N LEU A 17 2.38 14.95 -2.61
CA LEU A 17 1.20 15.57 -3.21
C LEU A 17 1.00 15.16 -4.67
N ALA A 18 2.08 15.09 -5.46
CA ALA A 18 2.00 14.65 -6.86
C ALA A 18 1.58 13.18 -6.97
N ASP A 19 2.14 12.30 -6.14
CA ASP A 19 1.73 10.89 -6.07
C ASP A 19 0.26 10.77 -5.64
N GLN A 20 -0.19 11.56 -4.64
CA GLN A 20 -1.60 11.62 -4.24
C GLN A 20 -2.53 12.04 -5.39
N GLN A 21 -2.12 12.99 -6.22
CA GLN A 21 -2.89 13.39 -7.40
C GLN A 21 -2.98 12.25 -8.40
N GLN A 22 -1.86 11.59 -8.72
CA GLN A 22 -1.84 10.46 -9.64
C GLN A 22 -2.69 9.27 -9.12
N PHE A 23 -2.66 9.01 -7.82
CA PHE A 23 -3.51 8.00 -7.19
C PHE A 23 -5.00 8.28 -7.35
N ARG A 24 -5.44 9.53 -7.19
CA ARG A 24 -6.84 9.94 -7.34
C ARG A 24 -7.31 9.89 -8.80
N THR A 25 -6.48 10.36 -9.73
CA THR A 25 -6.84 10.36 -11.16
C THR A 25 -7.05 8.96 -11.71
N GLU A 26 -6.37 7.98 -11.13
CA GLU A 26 -6.41 6.60 -11.59
C GLU A 26 -7.21 5.67 -10.63
N GLU A 27 -8.00 6.22 -9.71
CA GLU A 27 -8.82 5.47 -8.76
C GLU A 27 -9.90 4.66 -9.48
N VAL A 28 -9.78 3.33 -9.48
CA VAL A 28 -10.85 2.45 -9.93
C VAL A 28 -11.91 2.41 -8.83
N ILE A 29 -13.01 3.14 -9.05
CA ILE A 29 -14.22 3.04 -8.21
C ILE A 29 -14.87 1.67 -8.48
N GLY A 30 -14.40 0.68 -7.70
CA GLY A 30 -15.11 -0.51 -7.23
C GLY A 30 -15.84 -1.37 -8.26
N GLY A 31 -15.26 -2.54 -8.59
CA GLY A 31 -15.99 -3.72 -9.08
C GLY A 31 -16.89 -4.36 -8.01
N GLY A 32 -17.50 -3.53 -7.15
CA GLY A 32 -18.35 -3.94 -6.02
C GLY A 32 -17.62 -4.68 -4.89
N MET A 33 -16.29 -4.60 -4.77
CA MET A 33 -15.50 -5.21 -3.69
C MET A 33 -15.10 -4.18 -2.63
N LYS A 34 -14.99 -4.58 -1.36
CA LYS A 34 -14.49 -3.72 -0.27
C LYS A 34 -13.13 -4.20 0.22
N LEU A 35 -12.22 -3.25 0.41
CA LEU A 35 -10.91 -3.44 1.00
C LEU A 35 -10.66 -2.33 2.01
N GLU A 36 -10.20 -2.69 3.19
CA GLU A 36 -9.69 -1.79 4.21
C GLU A 36 -8.26 -2.20 4.55
N VAL A 37 -7.40 -1.22 4.82
CA VAL A 37 -6.01 -1.45 5.22
C VAL A 37 -5.60 -0.40 6.25
N TRP A 38 -4.90 -0.81 7.30
CA TRP A 38 -4.41 0.07 8.37
C TRP A 38 -3.15 -0.50 9.03
N THR A 39 -2.51 0.29 9.86
CA THR A 39 -1.27 -0.10 10.57
C THR A 39 -1.51 -0.33 12.05
N SER A 40 -0.49 -0.79 12.79
CA SER A 40 -0.49 -0.85 14.27
C SER A 40 -0.81 0.49 14.95
N LYS A 41 -0.63 1.62 14.26
CA LYS A 41 -1.00 2.96 14.72
C LYS A 41 -2.30 3.51 14.12
N GLY A 42 -3.04 2.68 13.39
CA GLY A 42 -4.26 3.08 12.67
C GLY A 42 -3.99 3.51 11.23
N ASP A 43 -4.95 4.24 10.66
CA ASP A 43 -5.01 4.72 9.28
C ASP A 43 -5.06 6.26 9.17
N ASP A 44 -5.24 6.97 10.28
CA ASP A 44 -5.29 8.43 10.35
C ASP A 44 -3.87 9.03 10.52
N ALA A 45 -3.15 9.14 9.41
CA ALA A 45 -1.82 9.77 9.32
C ALA A 45 -0.82 9.30 10.40
N PRO A 46 -0.58 7.98 10.56
CA PRO A 46 0.33 7.48 11.58
C PRO A 46 1.77 7.96 11.37
N VAL A 47 2.44 8.25 12.49
CA VAL A 47 3.86 8.64 12.52
C VAL A 47 4.68 7.52 13.17
N PHE A 48 5.70 7.04 12.49
CA PHE A 48 6.64 6.04 13.00
C PHE A 48 8.07 6.57 13.06
N VAL A 49 8.86 6.02 13.98
CA VAL A 49 10.28 6.36 14.13
C VAL A 49 11.18 5.21 13.67
N LYS A 50 12.43 5.50 13.29
CA LYS A 50 13.42 4.48 12.91
C LYS A 50 13.50 3.33 13.91
N GLY A 51 13.57 2.10 13.40
CA GLY A 51 13.64 0.88 14.20
C GLY A 51 12.31 0.45 14.82
N GLU A 52 11.24 1.22 14.63
CA GLU A 52 9.90 0.84 15.12
C GLU A 52 9.30 -0.26 14.25
N GLN A 53 8.65 -1.23 14.89
CA GLN A 53 7.95 -2.31 14.20
C GLN A 53 6.57 -1.84 13.70
N VAL A 54 6.29 -2.13 12.42
CA VAL A 54 5.02 -1.81 11.78
C VAL A 54 4.27 -3.11 11.51
N LEU A 55 3.06 -3.22 12.07
CA LEU A 55 2.12 -4.28 11.70
C LEU A 55 1.15 -3.72 10.68
N ILE A 56 0.85 -4.49 9.63
CA ILE A 56 -0.11 -4.13 8.61
C ILE A 56 -1.31 -5.07 8.73
N PHE A 57 -2.51 -4.49 8.72
CA PHE A 57 -3.76 -5.21 8.78
C PHE A 57 -4.58 -4.93 7.53
N ALA A 58 -5.29 -5.93 7.04
CA ALA A 58 -6.22 -5.81 5.94
C ALA A 58 -7.54 -6.51 6.25
N ARG A 59 -8.63 -6.03 5.64
CA ARG A 59 -9.94 -6.68 5.66
C ARG A 59 -10.57 -6.61 4.28
N THR A 60 -11.06 -7.75 3.79
CA THR A 60 -11.82 -7.85 2.54
C THR A 60 -13.19 -8.45 2.78
N ASP A 61 -14.16 -8.12 1.92
CA ASP A 61 -15.54 -8.61 2.03
C ASP A 61 -15.79 -9.94 1.29
N ARG A 62 -14.75 -10.53 0.67
CA ARG A 62 -14.79 -11.79 -0.07
C ARG A 62 -13.39 -12.39 -0.28
N PRO A 63 -13.30 -13.67 -0.70
CA PRO A 63 -12.02 -14.28 -1.01
C PRO A 63 -11.29 -13.52 -2.12
N SER A 64 -10.00 -13.27 -1.91
CA SER A 64 -9.25 -12.39 -2.79
C SER A 64 -7.75 -12.53 -2.64
N TYR A 65 -7.03 -12.16 -3.68
CA TYR A 65 -5.59 -11.95 -3.66
C TYR A 65 -5.30 -10.50 -3.26
N LEU A 66 -4.42 -10.32 -2.28
CA LEU A 66 -3.92 -9.04 -1.82
C LEU A 66 -2.54 -8.75 -2.42
N ARG A 67 -2.31 -7.48 -2.74
CA ARG A 67 -1.02 -6.91 -3.09
C ARG A 67 -0.82 -5.63 -2.29
N ILE A 68 0.38 -5.45 -1.73
CA ILE A 68 0.78 -4.22 -1.05
C ILE A 68 2.03 -3.67 -1.71
N ILE A 69 1.93 -2.41 -2.15
CA ILE A 69 3.04 -1.62 -2.67
C ILE A 69 3.28 -0.47 -1.69
N TYR A 70 4.51 -0.36 -1.21
CA TYR A 70 4.95 0.72 -0.33
C TYR A 70 5.73 1.76 -1.13
N HIS A 71 5.19 2.97 -1.18
CA HIS A 71 5.81 4.12 -1.85
C HIS A 71 6.69 4.82 -0.82
N LEU A 72 8.01 4.65 -0.98
CA LEU A 72 9.02 5.17 -0.08
C LEU A 72 9.18 6.68 -0.26
N ALA A 73 9.75 7.34 0.76
CA ALA A 73 9.89 8.79 0.76
C ALA A 73 10.77 9.34 -0.37
N ASP A 74 11.69 8.53 -0.91
CA ASP A 74 12.56 8.88 -2.04
C ASP A 74 11.95 8.58 -3.42
N GLY A 75 10.70 8.13 -3.46
CA GLY A 75 9.96 7.81 -4.68
C GLY A 75 10.20 6.40 -5.22
N ARG A 76 11.05 5.59 -4.58
CA ARG A 76 11.11 4.14 -4.84
C ARG A 76 9.84 3.46 -4.37
N ARG A 77 9.59 2.25 -4.88
CA ARG A 77 8.36 1.49 -4.60
C ARG A 77 8.71 0.05 -4.26
N ALA A 78 8.49 -0.36 -3.03
CA ALA A 78 8.74 -1.72 -2.57
C ALA A 78 7.48 -2.57 -2.70
N LEU A 79 7.62 -3.78 -3.24
CA LEU A 79 6.56 -4.78 -3.26
C LEU A 79 6.57 -5.56 -1.94
N LEU A 80 5.86 -5.08 -0.93
CA LEU A 80 5.86 -5.71 0.40
C LEU A 80 5.09 -7.02 0.43
N CYS A 81 4.04 -7.14 -0.38
CA CYS A 81 3.21 -8.33 -0.43
C CYS A 81 2.67 -8.52 -1.85
N ASP A 82 2.73 -9.73 -2.39
CA ASP A 82 2.19 -10.04 -3.72
C ASP A 82 1.40 -11.34 -3.74
N ASN A 83 0.18 -11.27 -4.26
CA ASN A 83 -0.73 -12.41 -4.41
C ASN A 83 -1.00 -13.21 -3.12
N LEU A 84 -1.04 -12.54 -1.96
CA LEU A 84 -1.43 -13.18 -0.71
C LEU A 84 -2.94 -13.49 -0.73
N PHE A 85 -3.29 -14.77 -0.62
CA PHE A 85 -4.69 -15.19 -0.70
C PHE A 85 -5.39 -15.12 0.66
N ILE A 86 -6.47 -14.34 0.72
CA ILE A 86 -7.45 -14.33 1.79
C ILE A 86 -8.57 -15.28 1.40
N ASP A 87 -8.66 -16.42 2.09
CA ASP A 87 -9.70 -17.41 1.88
C ASP A 87 -10.99 -17.08 2.66
N GLU A 88 -12.05 -17.86 2.40
CA GLU A 88 -13.38 -17.67 3.01
C GLU A 88 -13.36 -17.62 4.54
N SER A 89 -12.46 -18.36 5.21
CA SER A 89 -12.36 -18.37 6.67
C SER A 89 -11.87 -17.06 7.27
N LYS A 90 -11.34 -16.14 6.44
CA LYS A 90 -10.74 -14.85 6.84
C LYS A 90 -11.51 -13.64 6.31
N VAL A 91 -12.55 -13.87 5.53
CA VAL A 91 -13.41 -12.81 4.97
C VAL A 91 -14.12 -12.06 6.09
N ASN A 92 -14.22 -10.73 5.96
CA ASN A 92 -14.78 -9.80 6.95
C ASN A 92 -14.08 -9.83 8.33
N GLN A 93 -12.92 -10.48 8.43
CA GLN A 93 -12.10 -10.51 9.63
C GLN A 93 -10.88 -9.62 9.44
N VAL A 94 -10.35 -9.14 10.56
CA VAL A 94 -9.06 -8.45 10.57
C VAL A 94 -7.98 -9.49 10.32
N TYR A 95 -7.26 -9.33 9.22
CA TYR A 95 -6.12 -10.18 8.90
C TYR A 95 -4.82 -9.38 9.06
N GLN A 96 -3.97 -9.81 9.98
CA GLN A 96 -2.61 -9.29 10.09
C GLN A 96 -1.75 -9.94 9.00
N LEU A 97 -0.99 -9.12 8.28
CA LEU A 97 0.00 -9.66 7.34
C LEU A 97 1.04 -10.52 8.07
N PRO A 98 1.53 -11.60 7.43
CA PRO A 98 2.43 -12.55 8.08
C PRO A 98 3.85 -12.01 8.26
N ASP A 99 4.25 -11.04 7.44
CA ASP A 99 5.60 -10.48 7.46
C ASP A 99 5.74 -9.40 8.52
N GLU A 100 6.94 -9.31 9.11
CA GLU A 100 7.32 -8.27 10.06
C GLU A 100 8.02 -7.12 9.32
N PHE A 101 7.58 -5.89 9.58
CA PHE A 101 8.16 -4.70 8.97
C PHE A 101 8.80 -3.82 10.04
N VAL A 102 9.94 -3.22 9.70
CA VAL A 102 10.64 -2.25 10.54
C VAL A 102 10.84 -0.96 9.75
N VAL A 103 10.70 0.18 10.41
CA VAL A 103 10.97 1.47 9.79
C VAL A 103 12.48 1.66 9.61
N ASP A 104 12.89 1.88 8.37
CA ASP A 104 14.24 2.23 7.99
C ASP A 104 14.23 3.32 6.93
N ALA A 105 15.38 3.89 6.62
CA ALA A 105 15.52 4.95 5.62
C ALA A 105 15.06 4.47 4.23
N PRO A 106 14.54 5.37 3.37
CA PRO A 106 14.41 6.82 3.52
C PRO A 106 13.24 7.26 4.43
N PHE A 107 13.36 8.42 5.06
CA PHE A 107 12.33 8.97 5.95
C PHE A 107 11.53 10.09 5.28
N GLY A 108 10.21 10.12 5.48
CA GLY A 108 9.35 11.20 4.97
C GLY A 108 7.88 10.81 4.91
N ALA A 109 7.13 11.46 4.01
CA ALA A 109 5.78 11.04 3.66
C ALA A 109 5.88 9.81 2.75
N GLU A 110 5.25 8.73 3.18
CA GLU A 110 5.23 7.44 2.51
C GLU A 110 3.78 6.99 2.34
N THR A 111 3.53 6.06 1.43
CA THR A 111 2.17 5.57 1.18
C THR A 111 2.17 4.06 1.14
N LEU A 112 1.29 3.46 1.93
CA LEU A 112 0.93 2.06 1.83
C LEU A 112 -0.28 1.94 0.90
N GLN A 113 -0.09 1.38 -0.28
CA GLN A 113 -1.16 1.09 -1.25
C GLN A 113 -1.48 -0.40 -1.20
N ALA A 114 -2.72 -0.73 -0.83
CA ALA A 114 -3.24 -2.09 -0.89
C ALA A 114 -4.21 -2.24 -2.06
N SER A 115 -4.10 -3.35 -2.77
CA SER A 115 -5.02 -3.74 -3.83
C SER A 115 -5.53 -5.14 -3.57
N ALA A 116 -6.80 -5.39 -3.87
CA ALA A 116 -7.42 -6.69 -3.75
C ALA A 116 -8.14 -7.06 -5.06
N ALA A 117 -8.05 -8.33 -5.45
CA ALA A 117 -8.71 -8.84 -6.65
C ALA A 117 -9.20 -10.28 -6.47
N THR A 118 -10.31 -10.65 -7.14
CA THR A 118 -10.82 -12.03 -7.14
C THR A 118 -9.98 -12.99 -7.99
N LYS A 119 -9.04 -12.48 -8.79
CA LYS A 119 -8.05 -13.25 -9.53
C LYS A 119 -6.63 -12.81 -9.12
N PRO A 120 -5.63 -13.69 -9.23
CA PRO A 120 -4.25 -13.32 -8.99
C PRO A 120 -3.81 -12.14 -9.90
N PHE A 121 -2.99 -11.26 -9.34
CA PHE A 121 -2.37 -10.18 -10.07
C PHE A 121 -1.22 -10.70 -10.96
N PRO A 122 -1.00 -10.09 -12.14
CA PRO A 122 0.21 -10.30 -12.93
C PRO A 122 1.45 -9.95 -12.11
N LYS A 123 2.50 -10.77 -12.18
CA LYS A 123 3.77 -10.52 -11.48
C LYS A 123 4.34 -9.15 -11.83
N LEU A 124 4.86 -8.46 -10.82
CA LEU A 124 5.62 -7.23 -11.01
C LEU A 124 7.12 -7.55 -10.95
N PRO A 125 7.93 -7.07 -11.91
CA PRO A 125 9.37 -7.25 -11.87
C PRO A 125 9.97 -6.42 -10.74
N THR A 126 10.77 -7.06 -9.89
CA THR A 126 11.44 -6.43 -8.75
C THR A 126 12.95 -6.66 -8.79
N ARG A 127 13.69 -5.76 -8.14
CA ARG A 127 15.11 -5.89 -7.84
C ARG A 127 15.35 -5.61 -6.36
N MET A 128 16.17 -6.44 -5.72
CA MET A 128 16.56 -6.19 -4.33
C MET A 128 17.53 -5.01 -4.26
N GLU A 129 17.15 -3.97 -3.53
CA GLU A 129 17.94 -2.77 -3.26
C GLU A 129 17.69 -2.35 -1.80
N ASP A 130 18.76 -2.17 -1.01
CA ASP A 130 18.71 -1.77 0.41
C ASP A 130 17.74 -2.62 1.26
N GLY A 131 17.63 -3.91 0.97
CA GLY A 131 16.72 -4.82 1.69
C GLY A 131 15.27 -4.83 1.18
N TYR A 132 14.93 -3.99 0.20
CA TYR A 132 13.59 -3.92 -0.38
C TYR A 132 13.51 -4.58 -1.76
N PRO A 133 12.41 -5.29 -2.08
CA PRO A 133 12.09 -5.69 -3.45
C PRO A 133 11.51 -4.51 -4.23
N ILE A 134 12.38 -3.66 -4.78
CA ILE A 134 12.00 -2.44 -5.50
C ILE A 134 11.44 -2.77 -6.88
N LEU A 135 10.30 -2.18 -7.22
CA LEU A 135 9.66 -2.27 -8.53
C LEU A 135 10.56 -1.67 -9.62
N GLN A 136 10.79 -2.43 -10.69
CA GLN A 136 11.55 -1.94 -11.86
C GLN A 136 10.71 -1.05 -12.79
N ASP A 137 9.38 -1.20 -12.71
CA ASP A 137 8.42 -0.43 -13.47
C ASP A 137 8.03 0.85 -12.73
N GLY A 138 7.80 1.94 -13.47
CA GLY A 138 7.25 3.18 -12.91
C GLY A 138 5.79 3.04 -12.43
N LEU A 139 5.34 3.99 -11.61
CA LEU A 139 4.01 3.99 -10.95
C LEU A 139 2.85 3.63 -11.88
N ALA A 140 2.78 4.31 -13.04
CA ALA A 140 1.70 4.11 -14.00
C ALA A 140 1.66 2.67 -14.54
N ILE A 141 2.82 2.05 -14.79
CA ILE A 141 2.90 0.67 -15.29
C ILE A 141 2.54 -0.32 -14.18
N ALA A 142 3.04 -0.10 -12.96
CA ALA A 142 2.72 -0.95 -11.81
C ALA A 142 1.20 -0.90 -11.48
N ASN A 143 0.61 0.29 -11.53
CA ASN A 143 -0.82 0.50 -11.37
C ASN A 143 -1.61 -0.15 -12.51
N ALA A 144 -1.20 0.04 -13.77
CA ALA A 144 -1.86 -0.58 -14.92
C ALA A 144 -1.84 -2.11 -14.86
N LYS A 145 -0.73 -2.70 -14.41
CA LYS A 145 -0.61 -4.16 -14.20
C LYS A 145 -1.45 -4.66 -13.03
N THR A 146 -1.67 -3.83 -12.01
CA THR A 146 -2.47 -4.17 -10.82
C THR A 146 -3.97 -3.99 -11.09
N ARG A 147 -4.35 -2.93 -11.81
CA ARG A 147 -5.73 -2.54 -12.15
C ARG A 147 -6.23 -3.09 -13.49
N GLY A 148 -5.47 -4.02 -14.08
CA GLY A 148 -5.53 -4.41 -15.49
C GLY A 148 -6.89 -4.30 -16.17
N LEU A 149 -7.00 -3.42 -17.17
CA LEU A 149 -8.04 -3.51 -18.19
C LEU A 149 -7.69 -4.68 -19.12
N LYS A 150 -8.47 -5.76 -19.06
CA LYS A 150 -8.43 -6.86 -20.04
C LYS A 150 -9.82 -7.11 -20.61
N LYS A 151 -9.87 -7.62 -21.84
CA LYS A 151 -11.10 -8.00 -22.55
C LYS A 151 -12.00 -8.87 -21.67
N ALA A 152 -13.31 -8.65 -21.78
CA ALA A 152 -14.36 -9.34 -21.02
C ALA A 152 -14.18 -10.87 -21.07
N GLU A 153 -13.58 -11.43 -20.04
CA GLU A 153 -13.74 -12.85 -19.74
C GLU A 153 -15.11 -13.04 -19.08
N PRO A 154 -15.76 -14.20 -19.27
CA PRO A 154 -17.09 -14.48 -18.72
C PRO A 154 -17.16 -14.50 -17.18
N THR A 155 -16.02 -14.38 -16.49
CA THR A 155 -15.94 -14.26 -15.03
C THR A 155 -15.57 -12.83 -14.65
N GLU A 156 -16.53 -12.11 -14.07
CA GLU A 156 -16.39 -10.74 -13.56
C GLU A 156 -15.19 -10.67 -12.58
N VAL A 157 -14.11 -9.99 -12.99
CA VAL A 157 -12.98 -9.70 -12.09
C VAL A 157 -13.38 -8.51 -11.24
N ARG A 158 -13.44 -8.72 -9.92
CA ARG A 158 -13.77 -7.67 -8.97
C ARG A 158 -12.49 -7.22 -8.29
N GLN A 159 -12.33 -5.90 -8.18
CA GLN A 159 -11.13 -5.29 -7.60
C GLN A 159 -11.52 -4.15 -6.64
N ALA A 160 -10.65 -3.90 -5.67
CA ALA A 160 -10.71 -2.79 -4.73
C ALA A 160 -9.28 -2.29 -4.42
N GLU A 161 -9.16 -1.02 -4.05
CA GLU A 161 -7.90 -0.40 -3.68
C GLU A 161 -8.12 0.48 -2.44
N ALA A 162 -7.18 0.44 -1.50
CA ALA A 162 -7.19 1.22 -0.26
C ALA A 162 -5.78 1.74 0.01
N ARG A 163 -5.67 2.85 0.75
CA ARG A 163 -4.39 3.49 1.03
C ARG A 163 -4.31 4.03 2.45
N VAL A 164 -3.10 4.03 3.00
CA VAL A 164 -2.74 4.74 4.23
C VAL A 164 -1.51 5.58 3.94
N VAL A 165 -1.58 6.86 4.28
CA VAL A 165 -0.42 7.77 4.22
C VAL A 165 0.27 7.73 5.57
N VAL A 166 1.56 7.44 5.57
CA VAL A 166 2.38 7.26 6.77
C VAL A 166 3.50 8.30 6.76
N THR A 167 3.91 8.77 7.93
CA THR A 167 5.12 9.60 8.06
C THR A 167 6.18 8.85 8.85
N THR A 168 7.36 8.70 8.30
CA THR A 168 8.53 8.07 8.95
C THR A 168 9.60 9.11 9.26
N VAL A 169 10.27 8.99 10.41
CA VAL A 169 11.32 9.94 10.87
C VAL A 169 12.50 9.24 11.54
N GLU A 170 13.71 9.82 11.46
CA GLU A 170 14.95 9.18 11.94
C GLU A 170 15.10 9.11 13.47
N ARG A 171 14.70 10.17 14.20
CA ARG A 171 14.89 10.42 15.65
C ARG A 171 16.17 9.92 16.31
#